data_AF-A0ABD2UTB7-F1
#
_entry.id   AF-A0ABD2UTB7-F1
#
_cell.length_a   1.000
_cell.length_b   1.000
_cell.length_c   1.000
_cell.angle_alpha   90.00
_cell.angle_beta   90.00
_cell.angle_gamma   90.00
#
_symmetry.space_group_name_H-M   'P 1'
#
loop_
_entity.id
_entity.type
_entity.pdbx_description
1 polymer ?
#
loop_
_entity_poly.entity_id
_entity_poly.type
_entity_poly.pdbx_seq_one_letter_code
_entity_poly.pdbx_strand_id
1 'polypeptide(L)'
;MAQVGVTADAHTISIISLIHKMNGLRDELKKFKKHIDQVSVPLVSCYQQFYESLLCLHFKFNDINAASDLVQDIYGFQVSHHEQGNVTQPPKPCLVAIGSDNLRTGLKLRIFPHSLSRDSVFNVGRNQVLVMYKNGKLVLSNRALAKLIIQYKRSGRINDLSKLLCSIQKKGSVESSRMCSDVVAACICMGWLEIAHDILDDLDSEGNPLDASSYVSLLTAYCNNNKLREAEALLKQLRKSGVINASDPLLAPASMCELETESKNKLKELGSLAKGELAYHIVEEMRAEENEASFMMHDLNFSIYFFMKAHMVEDAVRAYRKMQAMKIHPTVSTFMNLLNGYSSLGMYREITILWGDIKRNMESRKNLNTRDLYEFLLLNFLRGGYFHRVMEVIGLMKENGMYLDKWMYRREFLKYHKGLYLRIKVSDAKNDVQTQRIEHVRHFRKWVGLD
;
A
#
# COMPACT_ATOMS: atom_id res chain seq x y z
N MET A 1 -18.17 14.46 30.95
CA MET A 1 -18.48 14.98 29.60
C MET A 1 -17.16 15.31 28.92
N ALA A 2 -16.99 14.97 27.64
CA ALA A 2 -15.78 15.34 26.89
C ALA A 2 -15.64 16.87 26.84
N GLN A 3 -14.48 17.41 27.23
CA GLN A 3 -14.21 18.84 27.11
C GLN A 3 -14.07 19.21 25.63
N VAL A 4 -14.94 20.10 25.16
CA VAL A 4 -14.83 20.73 23.84
C VAL A 4 -13.95 21.98 24.03
N GLY A 5 -12.63 21.81 23.89
CA GLY A 5 -11.66 22.85 24.26
C GLY A 5 -11.13 23.69 23.10
N VAL A 6 -11.15 23.19 21.86
CA VAL A 6 -10.44 23.81 20.74
C VAL A 6 -11.31 23.85 19.48
N THR A 7 -11.44 25.04 18.91
CA THR A 7 -12.05 25.27 17.60
C THR A 7 -11.00 25.25 16.51
N ALA A 8 -11.20 24.42 15.48
CA ALA A 8 -10.29 24.27 14.35
C ALA A 8 -10.87 24.90 13.08
N ASP A 9 -10.08 25.77 12.46
CA ASP A 9 -10.29 26.34 11.13
C ASP A 9 -9.51 25.54 10.06
N ALA A 10 -9.54 26.02 8.80
CA ALA A 10 -8.85 25.36 7.69
C ALA A 10 -7.32 25.24 7.90
N HIS A 11 -6.68 26.23 8.53
CA HIS A 11 -5.26 26.19 8.84
C HIS A 11 -4.93 25.14 9.89
N THR A 12 -5.73 25.06 10.95
CA THR A 12 -5.61 24.05 11.99
C THR A 12 -5.69 22.65 11.39
N ILE A 13 -6.63 22.42 10.46
CA ILE A 13 -6.77 21.15 9.75
C ILE A 13 -5.53 20.83 8.89
N SER A 14 -4.99 21.84 8.20
CA SER A 14 -3.78 21.65 7.39
C SER A 14 -2.58 21.24 8.25
N ILE A 15 -2.39 21.87 9.41
CA ILE A 15 -1.34 21.51 10.37
C ILE A 15 -1.57 20.10 10.94
N ILE A 16 -2.81 19.79 11.34
CA ILE A 16 -3.19 18.45 11.80
C ILE A 16 -2.85 17.41 10.72
N SER A 17 -3.18 17.67 9.46
CA SER A 17 -2.91 16.73 8.37
C SER A 17 -1.41 16.47 8.18
N LEU A 18 -0.57 17.48 8.35
CA LEU A 18 0.88 17.34 8.26
C LEU A 18 1.45 16.50 9.41
N ILE A 19 0.99 16.75 10.64
CA ILE A 19 1.39 15.97 11.81
C ILE A 19 0.98 14.50 11.63
N HIS A 20 -0.25 14.26 11.17
CA HIS A 20 -0.74 12.90 10.90
C HIS A 20 0.05 12.23 9.77
N LYS A 21 0.43 12.97 8.72
CA LYS A 21 1.32 12.50 7.65
C LYS A 21 2.66 12.04 8.20
N MET A 22 3.33 12.89 9.01
CA MET A 22 4.63 12.60 9.60
C MET A 22 4.58 11.34 10.48
N ASN A 23 3.53 11.19 11.28
CA ASN A 23 3.37 10.06 12.19
C ASN A 23 2.80 8.78 11.52
N GLY A 24 2.33 8.88 10.28
CA GLY A 24 1.68 7.76 9.59
C GLY A 24 0.29 7.44 10.14
N LEU A 25 -0.42 8.41 10.72
CA LEU A 25 -1.74 8.25 11.35
C LEU A 25 -2.87 8.40 10.32
N ARG A 26 -2.90 7.51 9.33
CA ARG A 26 -3.86 7.53 8.21
C ARG A 26 -5.31 7.47 8.67
N ASP A 27 -5.63 6.54 9.57
CA ASP A 27 -7.02 6.26 9.93
C ASP A 27 -7.62 7.38 10.81
N GLU A 28 -6.80 8.01 11.65
CA GLU A 28 -7.19 9.23 12.37
C GLU A 28 -7.42 10.39 11.41
N LEU A 29 -6.58 10.55 10.37
CA LEU A 29 -6.77 11.60 9.37
C LEU A 29 -8.05 11.39 8.54
N LYS A 30 -8.41 10.13 8.23
CA LYS A 30 -9.66 9.79 7.54
C LYS A 30 -10.91 10.29 8.28
N LYS A 31 -10.88 10.37 9.62
CA LYS A 31 -12.01 10.89 10.44
C LYS A 31 -12.41 12.33 10.07
N PHE A 32 -11.46 13.12 9.56
CA PHE A 32 -11.70 14.51 9.17
C PHE A 32 -12.33 14.62 7.76
N LYS A 33 -12.14 13.61 6.90
CA LYS A 33 -12.49 13.68 5.47
C LYS A 33 -13.96 14.00 5.23
N LYS A 34 -14.88 13.24 5.84
CA LYS A 34 -16.34 13.42 5.69
C LYS A 34 -16.82 14.85 6.02
N HIS A 35 -16.10 15.54 6.90
CA HIS A 35 -16.44 16.91 7.31
C HIS A 35 -15.86 17.97 6.36
N ILE A 36 -14.69 17.69 5.77
CA ILE A 36 -14.03 18.57 4.80
C ILE A 36 -14.70 18.47 3.43
N ASP A 37 -15.20 17.30 3.06
CA ASP A 37 -15.93 17.06 1.81
C ASP A 37 -17.23 17.90 1.71
N GLN A 38 -17.73 18.48 2.81
CA GLN A 38 -18.96 19.30 2.85
C GLN A 38 -18.72 20.78 2.50
N VAL A 39 -17.46 21.15 2.25
CA VAL A 39 -17.03 22.54 2.03
C VAL A 39 -17.33 23.00 0.61
N SER A 40 -17.72 24.27 0.43
CA SER A 40 -17.98 24.85 -0.89
C SER A 40 -16.70 24.91 -1.75
N VAL A 41 -16.88 24.79 -3.08
CA VAL A 41 -15.79 24.76 -4.08
C VAL A 41 -14.69 25.83 -3.88
N PRO A 42 -15.00 27.11 -3.57
CA PRO A 42 -13.95 28.13 -3.38
C PRO A 42 -12.98 27.82 -2.23
N LEU A 43 -13.45 27.14 -1.20
CA LEU A 43 -12.71 26.82 0.02
C LEU A 43 -11.95 25.49 -0.11
N VAL A 44 -12.19 24.70 -1.16
CA VAL A 44 -11.48 23.43 -1.41
C VAL A 44 -9.97 23.65 -1.57
N SER A 45 -9.56 24.79 -2.13
CA SER A 45 -8.15 25.18 -2.24
C SER A 45 -7.44 25.27 -0.88
N CYS A 46 -8.15 25.69 0.17
CA CYS A 46 -7.62 25.78 1.53
C CYS A 46 -7.35 24.40 2.15
N TYR A 47 -7.97 23.35 1.60
CA TYR A 47 -7.80 21.97 2.03
C TYR A 47 -6.86 21.16 1.13
N GLN A 48 -6.17 21.79 0.17
CA GLN A 48 -5.20 21.11 -0.69
C GLN A 48 -4.17 20.30 0.13
N GLN A 49 -3.65 20.87 1.23
CA GLN A 49 -2.69 20.19 2.10
C GLN A 49 -3.27 18.96 2.81
N PHE A 50 -4.56 18.99 3.11
CA PHE A 50 -5.26 17.84 3.69
C PHE A 50 -5.33 16.69 2.69
N TYR A 51 -5.78 16.95 1.46
CA TYR A 51 -5.84 15.96 0.38
C TYR A 51 -4.46 15.41 0.01
N GLU A 52 -3.45 16.29 -0.08
CA GLU A 52 -2.03 15.93 -0.25
C GLU A 52 -1.58 14.93 0.82
N SER A 53 -1.80 15.26 2.09
CA SER A 53 -1.36 14.46 3.23
C SER A 53 -2.08 13.11 3.30
N LEU A 54 -3.38 13.10 3.00
CA LEU A 54 -4.18 11.88 2.99
C LEU A 54 -3.80 10.96 1.84
N LEU A 55 -3.58 11.51 0.64
CA LEU A 55 -3.12 10.76 -0.54
C LEU A 55 -1.71 10.19 -0.32
N CYS A 56 -0.77 10.98 0.24
CA CYS A 56 0.54 10.49 0.66
C CYS A 56 0.42 9.27 1.59
N LEU A 57 -0.50 9.32 2.56
CA LEU A 57 -0.71 8.21 3.50
C LEU A 57 -1.36 6.99 2.81
N HIS A 58 -2.29 7.17 1.87
CA HIS A 58 -2.83 6.03 1.11
C HIS A 58 -1.74 5.32 0.31
N PHE A 59 -0.87 6.08 -0.36
CA PHE A 59 0.28 5.50 -1.06
C PHE A 59 1.26 4.83 -0.11
N LYS A 60 1.59 5.45 1.04
CA LYS A 60 2.51 4.89 2.04
C LYS A 60 2.02 3.56 2.62
N PHE A 61 0.71 3.38 2.76
CA PHE A 61 0.10 2.13 3.23
C PHE A 61 -0.26 1.17 2.08
N ASN A 62 0.10 1.49 0.84
CA ASN A 62 -0.21 0.69 -0.35
C ASN A 62 -1.72 0.32 -0.44
N ASP A 63 -2.57 1.29 -0.07
CA ASP A 63 -4.03 1.21 -0.04
C ASP A 63 -4.59 1.86 -1.31
N ILE A 64 -4.48 1.10 -2.42
CA ILE A 64 -4.84 1.55 -3.77
C ILE A 64 -6.33 1.93 -3.85
N ASN A 65 -7.19 1.20 -3.15
CA ASN A 65 -8.64 1.47 -3.17
C ASN A 65 -8.92 2.84 -2.54
N ALA A 66 -8.43 3.10 -1.32
CA ALA A 66 -8.64 4.39 -0.68
C ALA A 66 -7.96 5.54 -1.45
N ALA A 67 -6.80 5.30 -2.07
CA ALA A 67 -6.16 6.28 -2.95
C ALA A 67 -7.07 6.62 -4.13
N SER A 68 -7.65 5.61 -4.78
CA SER A 68 -8.49 5.75 -5.97
C SER A 68 -9.82 6.42 -5.65
N ASP A 69 -10.46 6.05 -4.55
CA ASP A 69 -11.65 6.73 -4.03
C ASP A 69 -11.36 8.21 -3.77
N LEU A 70 -10.22 8.52 -3.13
CA LEU A 70 -9.81 9.90 -2.87
C LEU A 70 -9.54 10.69 -4.16
N VAL A 71 -8.90 10.07 -5.16
CA VAL A 71 -8.72 10.66 -6.48
C VAL A 71 -10.07 10.92 -7.13
N GLN A 72 -10.98 9.96 -7.10
CA GLN A 72 -12.31 10.10 -7.65
C GLN A 72 -13.08 11.25 -6.97
N ASP A 73 -12.94 11.40 -5.66
CA ASP A 73 -13.51 12.51 -4.89
C ASP A 73 -12.93 13.86 -5.32
N ILE A 74 -11.59 13.97 -5.44
CA ILE A 74 -10.90 15.18 -5.92
C ILE A 74 -11.45 15.66 -7.26
N TYR A 75 -11.71 14.73 -8.19
CA TYR A 75 -12.35 15.04 -9.48
C TYR A 75 -13.88 15.13 -9.39
N GLY A 76 -14.51 14.60 -8.33
CA GLY A 76 -15.97 14.60 -8.09
C GLY A 76 -16.52 15.90 -7.54
N PHE A 77 -15.78 16.60 -6.67
CA PHE A 77 -16.15 17.93 -6.17
C PHE A 77 -16.36 18.97 -7.27
N GLN A 78 -15.90 18.68 -8.49
CA GLN A 78 -16.01 19.56 -9.64
C GLN A 78 -17.43 19.60 -10.24
N VAL A 79 -18.31 18.65 -9.91
CA VAL A 79 -19.65 18.50 -10.53
C VAL A 79 -20.80 18.80 -9.54
N SER A 80 -20.63 18.55 -8.25
CA SER A 80 -21.73 18.49 -7.26
C SER A 80 -22.29 19.82 -6.74
N HIS A 81 -21.76 20.98 -7.17
CA HIS A 81 -22.21 22.28 -6.64
C HIS A 81 -22.85 23.21 -7.67
N HIS A 82 -23.10 22.75 -8.90
CA HIS A 82 -23.93 23.52 -9.83
C HIS A 82 -25.43 23.47 -9.51
N GLU A 83 -25.87 22.59 -8.59
CA GLU A 83 -27.30 22.41 -8.26
C GLU A 83 -27.68 22.66 -6.79
N GLN A 84 -26.73 22.98 -5.90
CA GLN A 84 -27.08 23.40 -4.54
C GLN A 84 -27.36 24.90 -4.50
N GLY A 85 -28.63 25.22 -4.79
CA GLY A 85 -29.21 26.52 -4.46
C GLY A 85 -28.93 26.90 -3.01
N ASN A 86 -28.69 28.20 -2.80
CA ASN A 86 -28.45 28.90 -1.54
C ASN A 86 -29.06 28.21 -0.30
N VAL A 87 -28.31 27.32 0.36
CA VAL A 87 -28.73 26.75 1.65
C VAL A 87 -28.45 27.79 2.73
N THR A 88 -29.53 28.38 3.23
CA THR A 88 -29.60 29.50 4.19
C THR A 88 -29.46 29.03 5.65
N GLN A 89 -28.67 27.99 5.94
CA GLN A 89 -28.39 27.58 7.32
C GLN A 89 -26.90 27.71 7.66
N PRO A 90 -26.55 28.23 8.85
CA PRO A 90 -25.16 28.33 9.27
C PRO A 90 -24.57 26.91 9.38
N PRO A 91 -23.35 26.67 8.87
CA PRO A 91 -22.75 25.35 8.86
C PRO A 91 -22.59 24.83 10.29
N LYS A 92 -23.15 23.65 10.56
CA LYS A 92 -23.09 23.04 11.89
C LYS A 92 -21.64 22.67 12.22
N PRO A 93 -21.19 22.96 13.45
CA PRO A 93 -19.85 22.57 13.88
C PRO A 93 -19.70 21.05 13.90
N CYS A 94 -18.61 20.54 13.33
CA CYS A 94 -18.31 19.11 13.34
C CYS A 94 -17.48 18.76 14.57
N LEU A 95 -17.77 17.65 15.25
CA LEU A 95 -17.01 17.19 16.42
C LEU A 95 -16.20 15.95 16.05
N VAL A 96 -14.87 16.07 16.04
CA VAL A 96 -13.97 14.95 15.77
C VAL A 96 -13.23 14.57 17.06
N ALA A 97 -13.32 13.30 17.46
CA ALA A 97 -12.55 12.81 18.61
C ALA A 97 -11.05 12.77 18.25
N ILE A 98 -10.20 13.29 19.15
CA ILE A 98 -8.75 13.22 19.00
C ILE A 98 -8.22 12.14 19.94
N GLY A 99 -7.46 11.21 19.39
CA GLY A 99 -6.77 10.16 20.14
C GLY A 99 -7.49 8.81 20.11
N SER A 100 -6.99 7.88 20.92
CA SER A 100 -7.51 6.52 20.98
C SER A 100 -8.96 6.48 21.44
N ASP A 101 -9.79 5.66 20.77
CA ASP A 101 -11.18 5.41 21.14
C ASP A 101 -11.31 4.78 22.54
N ASN A 102 -10.21 4.29 23.12
CA ASN A 102 -10.14 3.68 24.45
C ASN A 102 -10.00 4.71 25.60
N LEU A 103 -9.92 6.01 25.30
CA LEU A 103 -9.79 7.05 26.33
C LEU A 103 -11.14 7.27 27.04
N ARG A 104 -11.18 7.04 28.36
CA ARG A 104 -12.38 7.28 29.21
C ARG A 104 -12.89 8.72 29.16
N THR A 105 -11.99 9.68 28.90
CA THR A 105 -12.30 11.10 28.66
C THR A 105 -11.55 11.58 27.42
N GLY A 106 -12.09 11.29 26.23
CA GLY A 106 -11.53 11.77 24.97
C GLY A 106 -11.77 13.27 24.75
N LEU A 107 -10.77 13.97 24.19
CA LEU A 107 -10.91 15.35 23.72
C LEU A 107 -11.64 15.36 22.37
N LYS A 108 -12.54 16.32 22.16
CA LYS A 108 -13.21 16.53 20.87
C LYS A 108 -12.83 17.89 20.28
N LEU A 109 -12.38 17.87 19.04
CA LEU A 109 -12.12 19.06 18.25
C LEU A 109 -13.41 19.54 17.60
N ARG A 110 -13.71 20.83 17.75
CA ARG A 110 -14.84 21.46 17.09
C ARG A 110 -14.38 22.12 15.80
N ILE A 111 -14.73 21.54 14.66
CA ILE A 111 -14.29 22.00 13.35
C ILE A 111 -15.34 22.92 12.74
N PHE A 112 -14.89 24.04 12.17
CA PHE A 112 -15.69 24.92 11.33
C PHE A 112 -15.12 24.93 9.91
N PRO A 113 -15.61 24.03 9.02
CA PRO A 113 -15.02 23.86 7.69
C PRO A 113 -15.09 25.10 6.78
N HIS A 114 -16.00 26.03 7.10
CA HIS A 114 -16.25 27.24 6.33
C HIS A 114 -15.60 28.51 6.93
N SER A 115 -14.95 28.38 8.09
CA SER A 115 -14.33 29.51 8.76
C SER A 115 -12.87 29.66 8.32
N LEU A 116 -12.56 30.81 7.69
CA LEU A 116 -11.19 31.26 7.48
C LEU A 116 -10.85 32.27 8.58
N SER A 117 -9.86 31.96 9.43
CA SER A 117 -9.26 32.97 10.30
C SER A 117 -8.56 34.01 9.42
N ARG A 118 -9.01 35.27 9.49
CA ARG A 118 -8.67 36.34 8.54
C ARG A 118 -7.24 36.87 8.61
N ASP A 119 -6.43 36.47 9.60
CA ASP A 119 -5.21 37.22 9.94
C ASP A 119 -3.88 36.47 9.80
N SER A 120 -3.83 35.31 9.14
CA SER A 120 -2.52 34.72 8.84
C SER A 120 -2.51 33.91 7.55
N VAL A 121 -1.77 34.40 6.56
CA VAL A 121 -1.33 33.60 5.42
C VAL A 121 -0.30 32.61 5.95
N PHE A 122 -0.76 31.51 6.55
CA PHE A 122 0.13 30.43 6.97
C PHE A 122 0.59 29.68 5.71
N ASN A 123 1.67 30.19 5.11
CA ASN A 123 2.32 29.60 3.95
C ASN A 123 3.19 28.43 4.43
N VAL A 124 2.55 27.34 4.87
CA VAL A 124 3.29 26.13 5.24
C VAL A 124 4.04 25.66 4.00
N GLY A 125 5.37 25.54 4.15
CA GLY A 125 6.33 25.29 3.06
C GLY A 125 5.78 24.32 2.03
N ARG A 126 5.58 24.84 0.81
CA ARG A 126 5.02 24.15 -0.36
C ARG A 126 5.99 23.08 -0.87
N ASN A 127 6.13 21.99 -0.14
CA ASN A 127 6.50 20.70 -0.74
C ASN A 127 5.20 20.00 -1.11
N GLN A 128 4.43 20.62 -2.01
CA GLN A 128 3.26 20.02 -2.64
C GLN A 128 3.77 19.12 -3.74
N VAL A 129 3.58 17.81 -3.56
CA VAL A 129 4.20 16.78 -4.38
C VAL A 129 3.15 16.06 -5.21
N LEU A 130 1.93 15.85 -4.70
CA LEU A 130 0.94 14.94 -5.28
C LEU A 130 -0.34 15.63 -5.80
N VAL A 131 -0.82 16.68 -5.12
CA VAL A 131 -2.06 17.39 -5.43
C VAL A 131 -1.75 18.85 -5.73
N MET A 132 -2.25 19.33 -6.88
CA MET A 132 -2.05 20.68 -7.40
C MET A 132 -3.38 21.42 -7.50
N TYR A 133 -3.35 22.74 -7.40
CA TYR A 133 -4.51 23.59 -7.68
C TYR A 133 -4.30 24.33 -9.01
N LYS A 134 -5.11 24.00 -10.03
CA LYS A 134 -5.06 24.59 -11.38
C LYS A 134 -6.47 24.93 -11.83
N ASN A 135 -6.65 26.09 -12.48
CA ASN A 135 -7.93 26.51 -13.06
C ASN A 135 -9.14 26.44 -12.09
N GLY A 136 -8.91 26.78 -10.81
CA GLY A 136 -9.96 26.73 -9.79
C GLY A 136 -10.30 25.33 -9.26
N LYS A 137 -9.54 24.31 -9.64
CA LYS A 137 -9.80 22.90 -9.34
C LYS A 137 -8.57 22.21 -8.78
N LEU A 138 -8.80 21.21 -7.92
CA LEU A 138 -7.75 20.28 -7.52
C LEU A 138 -7.52 19.26 -8.62
N VAL A 139 -6.26 19.05 -8.98
CA VAL A 139 -5.80 18.09 -9.98
C VAL A 139 -4.59 17.33 -9.45
N LEU A 140 -4.35 16.12 -9.94
CA LEU A 140 -3.15 15.38 -9.58
C LEU A 140 -1.89 15.92 -10.27
N SER A 141 -0.76 15.80 -9.60
CA SER A 141 0.55 15.99 -10.22
C SER A 141 0.96 14.75 -11.02
N ASN A 142 1.91 14.91 -11.95
CA ASN A 142 2.50 13.79 -12.66
C ASN A 142 3.13 12.75 -11.72
N ARG A 143 3.68 13.21 -10.59
CA ARG A 143 4.22 12.32 -9.56
C ARG A 143 3.15 11.48 -8.85
N ALA A 144 1.96 12.04 -8.59
CA ALA A 144 0.84 11.27 -8.06
C ALA A 144 0.28 10.25 -9.05
N LEU A 145 0.16 10.65 -10.32
CA LEU A 145 -0.26 9.74 -11.40
C LEU A 145 0.76 8.60 -11.55
N ALA A 146 2.06 8.90 -11.52
CA ALA A 146 3.11 7.89 -11.57
C ALA A 146 2.97 6.86 -10.44
N LYS A 147 2.82 7.31 -9.18
CA LYS A 147 2.58 6.42 -8.03
C LYS A 147 1.35 5.54 -8.22
N LEU A 148 0.24 6.13 -8.68
CA LEU A 148 -1.01 5.42 -8.93
C LEU A 148 -0.83 4.30 -9.98
N ILE A 149 -0.23 4.62 -11.13
CA ILE A 149 0.02 3.66 -12.21
C ILE A 149 0.93 2.53 -11.73
N ILE A 150 2.03 2.85 -11.05
CA ILE A 150 2.98 1.86 -10.52
C ILE A 150 2.27 0.90 -9.58
N GLN A 151 1.45 1.41 -8.65
CA GLN A 151 0.73 0.57 -7.70
C GLN A 151 -0.29 -0.36 -8.36
N TYR A 152 -1.11 0.17 -9.28
CA TYR A 152 -2.06 -0.65 -10.04
C TYR A 152 -1.36 -1.75 -10.84
N LYS A 153 -0.28 -1.40 -11.55
CA LYS A 153 0.54 -2.36 -12.29
C LYS A 153 1.10 -3.47 -11.40
N ARG A 154 1.72 -3.12 -10.26
CA ARG A 154 2.28 -4.10 -9.32
C ARG A 154 1.22 -5.01 -8.72
N SER A 155 0.00 -4.51 -8.55
CA SER A 155 -1.13 -5.30 -8.06
C SER A 155 -1.82 -6.15 -9.13
N GLY A 156 -1.45 -6.00 -10.41
CA GLY A 156 -2.10 -6.68 -11.53
C GLY A 156 -3.54 -6.23 -11.79
N ARG A 157 -3.95 -5.07 -11.27
CA ARG A 157 -5.34 -4.58 -11.31
C ARG A 157 -5.53 -3.48 -12.37
N ILE A 158 -5.10 -3.72 -13.60
CA ILE A 158 -5.16 -2.72 -14.67
C ILE A 158 -6.61 -2.34 -15.02
N ASN A 159 -7.55 -3.29 -15.06
CA ASN A 159 -8.97 -2.97 -15.28
C ASN A 159 -9.55 -2.00 -14.24
N ASP A 160 -9.08 -2.05 -12.99
CA ASP A 160 -9.53 -1.10 -11.97
C ASP A 160 -8.92 0.29 -12.17
N LEU A 161 -7.72 0.38 -12.74
CA LEU A 161 -7.14 1.65 -13.20
C LEU A 161 -7.96 2.19 -14.38
N SER A 162 -8.29 1.37 -15.37
CA SER A 162 -9.13 1.77 -16.50
C SER A 162 -10.48 2.32 -16.04
N LYS A 163 -11.19 1.60 -15.14
CA LYS A 163 -12.46 2.07 -14.57
C LYS A 163 -12.33 3.40 -13.84
N LEU A 164 -11.25 3.61 -13.10
CA LEU A 164 -10.98 4.87 -12.43
C LEU A 164 -10.83 6.00 -13.46
N LEU A 165 -10.02 5.79 -14.51
CA LEU A 165 -9.83 6.73 -15.61
C LEU A 165 -11.17 7.05 -16.31
N CYS A 166 -11.96 6.02 -16.65
CA CYS A 166 -13.30 6.19 -17.22
C CYS A 166 -14.19 7.05 -16.33
N SER A 167 -14.19 6.77 -15.01
CA SER A 167 -15.02 7.51 -14.05
C SER A 167 -14.61 8.98 -13.90
N ILE A 168 -13.34 9.30 -14.13
CA ILE A 168 -12.81 10.66 -14.10
C ILE A 168 -13.12 11.36 -15.43
N GLN A 169 -12.93 10.68 -16.57
CA GLN A 169 -13.22 11.22 -17.90
C GLN A 169 -14.70 11.56 -18.09
N LYS A 170 -15.63 10.73 -17.59
CA LYS A 170 -17.09 10.99 -17.61
C LYS A 170 -17.49 12.30 -16.92
N LYS A 171 -16.65 12.84 -16.03
CA LYS A 171 -16.92 14.13 -15.36
C LYS A 171 -16.62 15.34 -16.26
N GLY A 172 -16.13 15.12 -17.47
CA GLY A 172 -16.20 16.08 -18.58
C GLY A 172 -15.27 17.29 -18.50
N SER A 173 -14.21 17.27 -17.67
CA SER A 173 -13.22 18.35 -17.66
C SER A 173 -12.08 18.09 -18.66
N VAL A 174 -11.57 19.16 -19.27
CA VAL A 174 -10.43 19.12 -20.21
C VAL A 174 -9.21 18.46 -19.56
N GLU A 175 -8.97 18.76 -18.27
CA GLU A 175 -7.91 18.12 -17.48
C GLU A 175 -8.09 16.61 -17.30
N SER A 176 -9.34 16.11 -17.27
CA SER A 176 -9.62 14.67 -17.12
C SER A 176 -9.33 13.89 -18.40
N SER A 177 -9.67 14.45 -19.57
CA SER A 177 -9.34 13.84 -20.86
C SER A 177 -7.82 13.83 -21.09
N ARG A 178 -7.16 14.96 -20.81
CA ARG A 178 -5.70 15.07 -20.90
C ARG A 178 -4.98 14.07 -19.99
N MET A 179 -5.46 13.87 -18.76
CA MET A 179 -4.90 12.89 -17.83
C MET A 179 -4.93 11.46 -18.40
N CYS A 180 -6.05 11.04 -19.01
CA CYS A 180 -6.17 9.70 -19.59
C CYS A 180 -5.20 9.50 -20.77
N SER A 181 -5.08 10.52 -21.63
CA SER A 181 -4.11 10.53 -22.72
C SER A 181 -2.66 10.48 -22.21
N ASP A 182 -2.33 11.24 -21.17
CA ASP A 182 -0.99 11.28 -20.58
C ASP A 182 -0.61 9.92 -19.96
N VAL A 183 -1.55 9.25 -19.29
CA VAL A 183 -1.36 7.89 -18.73
C VAL A 183 -1.05 6.87 -19.83
N VAL A 184 -1.86 6.85 -20.91
CA VAL A 184 -1.64 5.94 -22.05
C VAL A 184 -0.29 6.22 -22.71
N ALA A 185 0.04 7.50 -22.96
CA ALA A 185 1.34 7.89 -23.52
C ALA A 185 2.50 7.44 -22.62
N ALA A 186 2.38 7.58 -21.31
CA ALA A 186 3.39 7.14 -20.37
C ALA A 186 3.56 5.61 -20.38
N CYS A 187 2.47 4.83 -20.41
CA CYS A 187 2.53 3.38 -20.55
C CYS A 187 3.26 2.96 -21.84
N ILE A 188 2.99 3.64 -22.96
CA ILE A 188 3.68 3.40 -24.24
C ILE A 188 5.18 3.71 -24.12
N CYS A 189 5.55 4.86 -23.55
CA CYS A 189 6.95 5.25 -23.34
C CYS A 189 7.70 4.27 -22.42
N MET A 190 7.01 3.68 -21.44
CA MET A 190 7.55 2.65 -20.55
C MET A 190 7.62 1.25 -21.19
N GLY A 191 7.16 1.09 -22.43
CA GLY A 191 7.09 -0.19 -23.15
C GLY A 191 5.98 -1.13 -22.65
N TRP A 192 5.05 -0.63 -21.82
CA TRP A 192 3.92 -1.41 -21.29
C TRP A 192 2.75 -1.41 -22.28
N LEU A 193 3.01 -1.93 -23.48
CA LEU A 193 2.09 -1.81 -24.62
C LEU A 193 0.77 -2.53 -24.39
N GLU A 194 0.78 -3.69 -23.73
CA GLU A 194 -0.45 -4.42 -23.37
C GLU A 194 -1.33 -3.61 -22.42
N ILE A 195 -0.74 -3.03 -21.37
CA ILE A 195 -1.45 -2.14 -20.43
C ILE A 195 -2.03 -0.93 -21.16
N ALA A 196 -1.28 -0.33 -22.09
CA ALA A 196 -1.76 0.80 -22.87
C ALA A 196 -2.94 0.42 -23.79
N HIS A 197 -2.92 -0.78 -24.36
CA HIS A 197 -4.00 -1.31 -25.19
C HIS A 197 -5.25 -1.59 -24.36
N ASP A 198 -5.11 -2.29 -23.23
CA ASP A 198 -6.23 -2.61 -22.33
C ASP A 198 -6.95 -1.33 -21.86
N ILE A 199 -6.19 -0.29 -21.48
CA ILE A 199 -6.78 0.99 -21.07
C ILE A 199 -7.53 1.66 -22.24
N LEU A 200 -6.98 1.64 -23.45
CA LEU A 200 -7.64 2.22 -24.63
C LEU A 200 -8.95 1.50 -24.97
N ASP A 201 -8.94 0.17 -24.93
CA ASP A 201 -10.11 -0.66 -25.22
C ASP A 201 -11.20 -0.49 -24.15
N ASP A 202 -10.81 -0.48 -22.87
CA ASP A 202 -11.74 -0.25 -21.76
C ASP A 202 -12.41 1.12 -21.88
N LEU A 203 -11.65 2.18 -22.19
CA LEU A 203 -12.18 3.55 -22.37
C LEU A 203 -13.15 3.64 -23.57
N ASP A 204 -12.81 3.01 -24.68
CA ASP A 204 -13.65 2.96 -25.89
C ASP A 204 -14.95 2.18 -25.63
N SER A 205 -14.85 1.02 -24.97
CA SER A 205 -16.01 0.18 -24.63
C SER A 205 -17.01 0.87 -23.69
N GLU A 206 -16.53 1.78 -22.84
CA GLU A 206 -17.37 2.61 -21.97
C GLU A 206 -17.91 3.88 -22.66
N GLY A 207 -17.66 4.06 -23.97
CA GLY A 207 -18.13 5.19 -24.76
C GLY A 207 -17.35 6.48 -24.55
N ASN A 208 -16.12 6.40 -24.06
CA ASN A 208 -15.24 7.56 -23.83
C ASN A 208 -13.92 7.42 -24.62
N PRO A 209 -13.97 7.28 -25.96
CA PRO A 209 -12.78 7.08 -26.77
C PRO A 209 -11.80 8.24 -26.61
N LEU A 210 -10.51 7.91 -26.55
CA LEU A 210 -9.44 8.92 -26.59
C LEU A 210 -9.20 9.40 -28.03
N ASP A 211 -8.45 10.49 -28.15
CA ASP A 211 -8.09 11.05 -29.46
C ASP A 211 -7.35 10.03 -30.33
N ALA A 212 -7.56 10.12 -31.66
CA ALA A 212 -6.88 9.28 -32.65
C ALA A 212 -5.35 9.25 -32.48
N SER A 213 -4.77 10.33 -31.93
CA SER A 213 -3.34 10.44 -31.66
C SER A 213 -2.82 9.39 -30.65
N SER A 214 -3.64 8.94 -29.70
CA SER A 214 -3.28 7.91 -28.72
C SER A 214 -3.17 6.54 -29.38
N TYR A 215 -4.13 6.21 -30.25
CA TYR A 215 -4.13 4.96 -31.02
C TYR A 215 -2.98 4.90 -32.03
N VAL A 216 -2.71 6.01 -32.74
CA VAL A 216 -1.55 6.11 -33.66
C VAL A 216 -0.23 5.96 -32.89
N SER A 217 -0.14 6.53 -31.67
CA SER A 217 1.06 6.37 -30.83
C SER A 217 1.29 4.91 -30.43
N LEU A 218 0.23 4.19 -30.04
CA LEU A 218 0.32 2.77 -29.69
C LEU A 218 0.67 1.91 -30.90
N LEU A 219 0.03 2.15 -32.05
CA LEU A 219 0.33 1.46 -33.31
C LEU A 219 1.80 1.63 -33.70
N THR A 220 2.29 2.87 -33.68
CA THR A 220 3.69 3.18 -33.93
C THR A 220 4.62 2.41 -32.98
N ALA A 221 4.25 2.32 -31.70
CA ALA A 221 5.02 1.60 -30.71
C ALA A 221 5.02 0.07 -30.92
N TYR A 222 3.91 -0.52 -31.38
CA TYR A 222 3.87 -1.93 -31.77
C TYR A 222 4.79 -2.22 -32.96
N CYS A 223 4.74 -1.38 -34.00
CA CYS A 223 5.64 -1.51 -35.15
C CYS A 223 7.11 -1.39 -34.74
N ASN A 224 7.46 -0.38 -33.95
CA ASN A 224 8.83 -0.16 -33.46
C ASN A 224 9.36 -1.29 -32.57
N ASN A 225 8.48 -2.09 -31.95
CA ASN A 225 8.84 -3.23 -31.12
C ASN A 225 8.67 -4.58 -31.83
N ASN A 226 8.53 -4.60 -33.17
CA ASN A 226 8.32 -5.80 -33.99
C ASN A 226 7.08 -6.64 -33.59
N LYS A 227 6.09 -6.02 -32.95
CA LYS A 227 4.81 -6.65 -32.57
C LYS A 227 3.77 -6.47 -33.68
N LEU A 228 4.06 -7.02 -34.87
CA LEU A 228 3.27 -6.79 -36.09
C LEU A 228 1.86 -7.38 -36.02
N ARG A 229 1.66 -8.50 -35.31
CA ARG A 229 0.33 -9.13 -35.17
C ARG A 229 -0.62 -8.23 -34.39
N GLU A 230 -0.13 -7.63 -33.31
CA GLU A 230 -0.85 -6.71 -32.45
C GLU A 230 -1.12 -5.38 -33.18
N ALA A 231 -0.14 -4.88 -33.95
CA ALA A 231 -0.33 -3.72 -34.82
C ALA A 231 -1.45 -3.94 -35.85
N GLU A 232 -1.46 -5.09 -36.52
CA GLU A 232 -2.52 -5.43 -37.48
C GLU A 232 -3.90 -5.59 -36.82
N ALA A 233 -3.95 -6.17 -35.62
CA ALA A 233 -5.20 -6.31 -34.86
C ALA A 233 -5.78 -4.94 -34.49
N LEU A 234 -4.94 -4.04 -33.96
CA LEU A 234 -5.33 -2.67 -33.61
C LEU A 234 -5.80 -1.89 -34.85
N LEU A 235 -5.11 -2.03 -35.98
CA LEU A 235 -5.53 -1.41 -37.25
C LEU A 235 -6.90 -1.90 -37.73
N LYS A 236 -7.16 -3.21 -37.61
CA LYS A 236 -8.47 -3.78 -37.96
C LYS A 236 -9.57 -3.24 -37.06
N GLN A 237 -9.28 -3.03 -35.77
CA GLN A 237 -10.22 -2.44 -34.82
C GLN A 237 -10.54 -0.98 -35.17
N LEU A 238 -9.51 -0.17 -35.43
CA LEU A 238 -9.68 1.25 -35.80
C LEU A 238 -10.48 1.46 -37.09
N ARG A 239 -10.33 0.54 -38.06
CA ARG A 239 -11.14 0.54 -39.29
C ARG A 239 -12.60 0.19 -39.04
N LYS A 240 -12.88 -0.70 -38.08
CA LYS A 240 -14.25 -1.10 -37.72
C LYS A 240 -14.97 -0.03 -36.91
N SER A 241 -14.27 0.70 -36.05
CA SER A 241 -14.83 1.77 -35.23
C SER A 241 -15.00 3.10 -35.98
N GLY A 242 -14.46 3.21 -37.20
CA GLY A 242 -14.57 4.44 -38.02
C GLY A 242 -13.68 5.59 -37.54
N VAL A 243 -12.75 5.33 -36.61
CA VAL A 243 -11.80 6.32 -36.06
C VAL A 243 -10.78 6.77 -37.12
N ILE A 244 -10.51 5.93 -38.14
CA ILE A 244 -9.61 6.24 -39.26
C ILE A 244 -10.31 5.90 -40.58
N ASN A 245 -10.30 6.83 -41.54
CA ASN A 245 -10.85 6.63 -42.89
C ASN A 245 -9.95 5.72 -43.73
N ALA A 246 -10.53 4.88 -44.59
CA ALA A 246 -9.79 3.94 -45.45
C ALA A 246 -8.78 4.58 -46.43
N SER A 247 -8.83 5.90 -46.61
CA SER A 247 -7.98 6.70 -47.50
C SER A 247 -6.83 7.43 -46.81
N ASP A 248 -6.59 7.20 -45.51
CA ASP A 248 -5.56 7.90 -44.75
C ASP A 248 -4.13 7.41 -45.12
N PRO A 249 -3.19 8.27 -45.55
CA PRO A 249 -1.82 7.90 -45.95
C PRO A 249 -1.00 7.16 -44.88
N LEU A 250 -1.46 7.16 -43.62
CA LEU A 250 -0.92 6.33 -42.52
C LEU A 250 -1.09 4.81 -42.72
N LEU A 251 -1.79 4.33 -43.76
CA LEU A 251 -2.26 2.94 -43.92
C LEU A 251 -1.56 2.05 -44.99
N ALA A 252 -0.50 2.48 -45.68
CA ALA A 252 0.14 1.60 -46.65
C ALA A 252 1.02 0.52 -45.96
N PRO A 253 0.88 -0.78 -46.29
CA PRO A 253 1.75 -1.83 -45.74
C PRO A 253 3.24 -1.59 -46.04
N ALA A 254 3.54 -0.88 -47.14
CA ALA A 254 4.88 -0.45 -47.51
C ALA A 254 5.41 0.70 -46.61
N SER A 255 4.55 1.63 -46.17
CA SER A 255 4.96 2.74 -45.30
C SER A 255 5.12 2.34 -43.83
N MET A 256 4.60 1.17 -43.42
CA MET A 256 4.88 0.59 -42.08
C MET A 256 6.34 0.17 -41.89
N CYS A 257 7.05 -0.17 -42.96
CA CYS A 257 8.47 -0.54 -42.94
C CYS A 257 9.38 0.66 -43.22
N GLU A 258 8.94 1.63 -44.03
CA GLU A 258 9.73 2.83 -44.39
C GLU A 258 9.76 3.92 -43.32
N LEU A 259 8.96 3.82 -42.25
CA LEU A 259 9.03 4.70 -41.08
C LEU A 259 10.35 4.57 -40.28
N GLU A 260 11.22 3.63 -40.62
CA GLU A 260 12.46 3.29 -39.90
C GLU A 260 13.52 4.40 -39.82
N THR A 261 13.49 5.40 -40.71
CA THR A 261 14.60 6.36 -40.87
C THR A 261 14.24 7.83 -40.61
N GLU A 262 13.05 8.31 -40.99
CA GLU A 262 12.71 9.74 -40.86
C GLU A 262 11.93 10.07 -39.57
N SER A 263 11.15 9.11 -39.04
CA SER A 263 10.35 9.29 -37.82
C SER A 263 11.16 9.22 -36.51
N LYS A 264 12.30 8.50 -36.52
CA LYS A 264 13.23 8.39 -35.37
C LYS A 264 13.85 9.74 -34.97
N ASN A 265 13.96 10.69 -35.90
CA ASN A 265 14.55 12.01 -35.63
C ASN A 265 13.48 13.08 -35.38
N LYS A 266 12.38 13.11 -36.14
CA LYS A 266 11.29 14.11 -35.95
C LYS A 266 10.43 13.89 -34.69
N LEU A 267 10.21 12.64 -34.27
CA LEU A 267 9.40 12.34 -33.07
C LEU A 267 10.22 12.45 -31.76
N LYS A 268 11.55 12.31 -31.86
CA LYS A 268 12.49 12.44 -30.73
C LYS A 268 12.65 13.90 -30.28
N GLU A 269 12.40 14.87 -31.15
CA GLU A 269 12.47 16.31 -30.85
C GLU A 269 11.12 16.96 -30.48
N LEU A 270 10.00 16.61 -31.15
CA LEU A 270 8.72 17.31 -30.91
C LEU A 270 7.81 16.67 -29.85
N GLY A 271 7.97 15.37 -29.58
CA GLY A 271 7.13 14.60 -28.64
C GLY A 271 7.76 14.31 -27.28
N SER A 272 9.05 14.62 -27.10
CA SER A 272 9.86 14.17 -25.97
C SER A 272 9.68 14.95 -24.68
N LEU A 273 9.20 16.21 -24.74
CA LEU A 273 9.20 17.07 -23.55
C LEU A 273 7.94 16.89 -22.66
N ALA A 274 6.75 16.74 -23.24
CA ALA A 274 5.49 16.63 -22.49
C ALA A 274 5.02 15.18 -22.26
N LYS A 275 5.13 14.31 -23.27
CA LYS A 275 4.76 12.87 -23.15
C LYS A 275 5.79 12.08 -22.31
N GLY A 276 7.03 12.56 -22.29
CA GLY A 276 8.11 12.00 -21.45
C GLY A 276 8.04 12.41 -19.98
N GLU A 277 7.28 13.45 -19.61
CA GLU A 277 7.29 13.99 -18.25
C GLU A 277 6.67 13.00 -17.24
N LEU A 278 5.50 12.44 -17.54
CA LEU A 278 4.88 11.41 -16.69
C LEU A 278 5.70 10.11 -16.68
N ALA A 279 6.23 9.69 -17.83
CA ALA A 279 7.11 8.52 -17.91
C ALA A 279 8.40 8.70 -17.09
N TYR A 280 8.99 9.90 -17.10
CA TYR A 280 10.13 10.25 -16.26
C TYR A 280 9.78 10.13 -14.76
N HIS A 281 8.62 10.67 -14.35
CA HIS A 281 8.14 10.51 -12.98
C HIS A 281 7.88 9.04 -12.61
N ILE A 282 7.41 8.20 -13.53
CA ILE A 282 7.30 6.76 -13.29
C ILE A 282 8.67 6.14 -13.01
N VAL A 283 9.69 6.45 -13.81
CA VAL A 283 11.05 5.92 -13.60
C VAL A 283 11.62 6.37 -12.26
N GLU A 284 11.50 7.66 -11.93
CA GLU A 284 11.99 8.21 -10.66
C GLU A 284 11.25 7.64 -9.45
N GLU A 285 9.92 7.47 -9.54
CA GLU A 285 9.15 6.85 -8.46
C GLU A 285 9.45 5.36 -8.28
N MET A 286 9.66 4.62 -9.37
CA MET A 286 10.10 3.21 -9.28
C MET A 286 11.44 3.09 -8.55
N ARG A 287 12.40 4.00 -8.82
CA ARG A 287 13.69 4.06 -8.12
C ARG A 287 13.54 4.48 -6.66
N ALA A 288 12.69 5.47 -6.38
CA ALA A 288 12.47 5.99 -5.03
C ALA A 288 11.79 4.96 -4.12
N GLU A 289 10.78 4.23 -4.61
CA GLU A 289 10.06 3.21 -3.83
C GLU A 289 10.97 2.05 -3.38
N GLU A 290 11.91 1.63 -4.22
CA GLU A 290 12.89 0.58 -3.86
C GLU A 290 13.77 1.01 -2.68
N ASN A 291 14.24 2.25 -2.70
CA ASN A 291 15.04 2.84 -1.62
C ASN A 291 14.19 3.07 -0.36
N GLU A 292 12.97 3.60 -0.50
CA GLU A 292 12.07 3.89 0.61
C GLU A 292 11.60 2.61 1.32
N ALA A 293 11.30 1.53 0.59
CA ALA A 293 10.91 0.26 1.18
C ALA A 293 12.03 -0.35 2.03
N SER A 294 13.28 -0.23 1.59
CA SER A 294 14.46 -0.68 2.34
C SER A 294 14.63 0.14 3.63
N PHE A 295 14.62 1.48 3.52
CA PHE A 295 14.75 2.38 4.67
C PHE A 295 13.63 2.17 5.71
N MET A 296 12.37 2.12 5.25
CA MET A 296 11.20 1.89 6.12
C MET A 296 11.24 0.53 6.83
N MET A 297 11.77 -0.51 6.17
CA MET A 297 11.99 -1.82 6.80
C MET A 297 12.99 -1.74 7.95
N HIS A 298 14.09 -1.03 7.76
CA HIS A 298 15.09 -0.82 8.82
C HIS A 298 14.51 -0.03 9.99
N ASP A 299 13.83 1.09 9.74
CA ASP A 299 13.24 1.93 10.79
C ASP A 299 12.21 1.19 11.65
N LEU A 300 11.34 0.39 11.02
CA LEU A 300 10.35 -0.41 11.74
C LEU A 300 11.02 -1.51 12.55
N ASN A 301 12.07 -2.15 12.03
CA ASN A 301 12.84 -3.15 12.78
C ASN A 301 13.57 -2.55 13.99
N PHE A 302 14.15 -1.35 13.85
CA PHE A 302 14.75 -0.62 14.96
C PHE A 302 13.70 -0.21 16.00
N SER A 303 12.52 0.26 15.55
CA SER A 303 11.41 0.60 16.44
C SER A 303 10.97 -0.61 17.24
N ILE A 304 10.77 -1.77 16.58
CA ILE A 304 10.42 -3.03 17.24
C ILE A 304 11.50 -3.42 18.25
N TYR A 305 12.78 -3.40 17.86
CA TYR A 305 13.88 -3.72 18.76
C TYR A 305 13.89 -2.81 20.00
N PHE A 306 13.81 -1.50 19.80
CA PHE A 306 13.83 -0.51 20.88
C PHE A 306 12.64 -0.69 21.83
N PHE A 307 11.42 -0.82 21.30
CA PHE A 307 10.23 -1.02 22.10
C PHE A 307 10.25 -2.34 22.88
N MET A 308 10.72 -3.42 22.28
CA MET A 308 10.88 -4.70 22.99
C MET A 308 11.93 -4.61 24.10
N LYS A 309 13.05 -3.90 23.88
CA LYS A 309 14.08 -3.66 24.90
C LYS A 309 13.60 -2.77 26.04
N ALA A 310 12.72 -1.81 25.75
CA ALA A 310 12.07 -0.95 26.73
C ALA A 310 10.84 -1.59 27.41
N HIS A 311 10.54 -2.87 27.13
CA HIS A 311 9.36 -3.58 27.61
C HIS A 311 8.01 -2.96 27.19
N MET A 312 7.99 -2.13 26.15
CA MET A 312 6.79 -1.53 25.56
C MET A 312 6.21 -2.45 24.48
N VAL A 313 5.72 -3.61 24.91
CA VAL A 313 5.29 -4.70 24.02
C VAL A 313 4.15 -4.27 23.09
N GLU A 314 3.19 -3.51 23.58
CA GLU A 314 2.06 -3.05 22.77
C GLU A 314 2.50 -2.18 21.59
N ASP A 315 3.47 -1.30 21.81
CA ASP A 315 4.00 -0.42 20.76
C ASP A 315 4.90 -1.17 19.78
N ALA A 316 5.65 -2.18 20.24
CA ALA A 316 6.37 -3.10 19.36
C ALA A 316 5.39 -3.87 18.44
N VAL A 317 4.30 -4.39 19.00
CA VAL A 317 3.25 -5.06 18.22
C VAL A 317 2.57 -4.09 17.25
N ARG A 318 2.35 -2.84 17.65
CA ARG A 318 1.82 -1.79 16.77
C ARG A 318 2.76 -1.52 15.60
N ALA A 319 4.06 -1.43 15.85
CA ALA A 319 5.07 -1.26 14.79
C ALA A 319 5.12 -2.46 13.84
N TYR A 320 5.02 -3.69 14.38
CA TYR A 320 4.95 -4.91 13.57
C TYR A 320 3.67 -4.96 12.70
N ARG A 321 2.51 -4.63 13.26
CA ARG A 321 1.25 -4.53 12.49
C ARG A 321 1.33 -3.44 11.43
N LYS A 322 1.99 -2.32 11.72
CA LYS A 322 2.23 -1.24 10.74
C LYS A 322 3.09 -1.73 9.57
N MET A 323 4.13 -2.53 9.84
CA MET A 323 4.94 -3.18 8.80
C MET A 323 4.08 -4.06 7.88
N GLN A 324 3.23 -4.92 8.46
CA GLN A 324 2.31 -5.78 7.70
C GLN A 324 1.30 -4.96 6.88
N ALA A 325 0.71 -3.92 7.47
CA ALA A 325 -0.25 -3.04 6.81
C ALA A 325 0.36 -2.28 5.63
N MET A 326 1.64 -1.91 5.71
CA MET A 326 2.39 -1.29 4.62
C MET A 326 2.86 -2.30 3.55
N LYS A 327 2.53 -3.59 3.71
CA LYS A 327 3.03 -4.70 2.87
C LYS A 327 4.55 -4.76 2.79
N ILE A 328 5.24 -4.25 3.82
CA ILE A 328 6.67 -4.44 4.01
C ILE A 328 6.85 -5.84 4.61
N HIS A 329 7.69 -6.65 4.00
CA HIS A 329 7.85 -8.03 4.44
C HIS A 329 8.74 -8.13 5.68
N PRO A 330 8.27 -8.80 6.75
CA PRO A 330 9.11 -9.10 7.90
C PRO A 330 10.33 -9.92 7.51
N THR A 331 11.47 -9.61 8.11
CA THR A 331 12.73 -10.34 7.89
C THR A 331 13.03 -11.23 9.10
N VAL A 332 14.08 -12.05 8.99
CA VAL A 332 14.61 -12.82 10.13
C VAL A 332 14.90 -11.89 11.31
N SER A 333 15.45 -10.70 11.06
CA SER A 333 15.72 -9.69 12.10
C SER A 333 14.44 -9.24 12.81
N THR A 334 13.35 -8.98 12.06
CA THR A 334 12.05 -8.62 12.63
C THR A 334 11.57 -9.66 13.63
N PHE A 335 11.58 -10.93 13.23
CA PHE A 335 11.12 -12.04 14.06
C PHE A 335 12.04 -12.28 15.25
N MET A 336 13.37 -12.21 15.06
CA MET A 336 14.33 -12.35 16.15
C MET A 336 14.17 -11.25 17.19
N ASN A 337 13.91 -10.00 16.80
CA ASN A 337 13.69 -8.90 17.75
C ASN A 337 12.43 -9.13 18.61
N LEU A 338 11.32 -9.55 17.98
CA LEU A 338 10.09 -9.90 18.69
C LEU A 338 10.28 -11.11 19.60
N LEU A 339 10.89 -12.18 19.09
CA LEU A 339 11.16 -13.40 19.86
C LEU A 339 12.05 -13.10 21.07
N ASN A 340 13.13 -12.33 20.90
CA ASN A 340 14.02 -11.96 21.99
C ASN A 340 13.28 -11.20 23.08
N GLY A 341 12.44 -10.23 22.71
CA GLY A 341 11.67 -9.45 23.69
C GLY A 341 10.58 -10.26 24.39
N TYR A 342 9.86 -11.13 23.67
CA TYR A 342 8.88 -12.01 24.33
C TYR A 342 9.58 -13.03 25.24
N SER A 343 10.75 -13.54 24.83
CA SER A 343 11.55 -14.48 25.60
C SER A 343 12.02 -13.87 26.93
N SER A 344 12.53 -12.63 26.90
CA SER A 344 12.99 -11.93 28.11
C SER A 344 11.85 -11.60 29.08
N LEU A 345 10.62 -11.51 28.58
CA LEU A 345 9.41 -11.28 29.37
C LEU A 345 8.67 -12.57 29.78
N GLY A 346 9.16 -13.75 29.37
CA GLY A 346 8.48 -15.03 29.64
C GLY A 346 7.13 -15.20 28.93
N MET A 347 6.87 -14.40 27.89
CA MET A 347 5.60 -14.37 27.13
C MET A 347 5.55 -15.49 26.08
N TYR A 348 5.63 -16.75 26.53
CA TYR A 348 5.74 -17.90 25.64
C TYR A 348 4.48 -18.15 24.80
N ARG A 349 3.30 -17.73 25.28
CA ARG A 349 2.05 -17.82 24.51
C ARG A 349 2.13 -16.93 23.27
N GLU A 350 2.64 -15.72 23.41
CA GLU A 350 2.81 -14.76 22.31
C GLU A 350 3.85 -15.28 21.31
N ILE A 351 4.88 -16.00 21.76
CA ILE A 351 5.81 -16.72 20.87
C ILE A 351 5.08 -17.78 20.04
N THR A 352 4.10 -18.51 20.60
CA THR A 352 3.31 -19.48 19.82
C THR A 352 2.43 -18.82 18.75
N ILE A 353 1.91 -17.62 19.03
CA ILE A 353 1.15 -16.83 18.06
C ILE A 353 2.09 -16.36 16.95
N LEU A 354 3.24 -15.79 17.33
CA LEU A 354 4.27 -15.32 16.40
C LEU A 354 4.77 -16.44 15.48
N TRP A 355 4.89 -17.66 15.98
CA TRP A 355 5.24 -18.82 15.17
C TRP A 355 4.21 -19.12 14.07
N GLY A 356 2.91 -18.96 14.36
CA GLY A 356 1.87 -19.04 13.34
C GLY A 356 2.10 -18.00 12.23
N ASP A 357 2.50 -16.79 12.59
CA ASP A 357 2.80 -15.70 11.64
C ASP A 357 4.07 -16.00 10.83
N ILE A 358 5.13 -16.52 11.46
CA ILE A 358 6.37 -16.93 10.81
C ILE A 358 6.08 -17.97 9.72
N LYS A 359 5.30 -19.01 10.02
CA LYS A 359 4.94 -20.04 9.04
C LYS A 359 4.22 -19.49 7.81
N ARG A 360 3.22 -18.62 8.00
CA ARG A 360 2.52 -17.97 6.88
C ARG A 360 3.46 -17.13 6.00
N ASN A 361 4.49 -16.53 6.60
CA ASN A 361 5.51 -15.79 5.84
C ASN A 361 6.53 -16.72 5.16
N MET A 362 6.80 -17.91 5.70
CA MET A 362 7.68 -18.92 5.09
C MET A 362 7.06 -19.55 3.83
N GLU A 363 5.75 -19.83 3.86
CA GLU A 363 5.00 -20.37 2.70
C GLU A 363 5.12 -19.47 1.47
N SER A 364 5.26 -18.14 1.68
CA SER A 364 5.43 -17.17 0.60
C SER A 364 6.88 -16.85 0.26
N ARG A 365 7.87 -17.12 1.15
CA ARG A 365 9.28 -16.74 0.94
C ARG A 365 10.28 -17.71 1.60
N LYS A 366 11.24 -18.21 0.80
CA LYS A 366 12.31 -19.12 1.25
C LYS A 366 13.35 -18.51 2.21
N ASN A 367 13.46 -17.18 2.27
CA ASN A 367 14.54 -16.48 3.01
C ASN A 367 14.39 -16.47 4.55
N LEU A 368 13.30 -17.01 5.10
CA LEU A 368 13.07 -17.09 6.55
C LEU A 368 13.54 -18.42 7.17
N ASN A 369 13.99 -19.37 6.34
CA ASN A 369 14.36 -20.72 6.75
C ASN A 369 15.78 -20.78 7.33
N THR A 370 16.02 -20.05 8.43
CA THR A 370 17.34 -19.99 9.08
C THR A 370 17.39 -20.88 10.32
N ARG A 371 18.52 -21.56 10.50
CA ARG A 371 18.77 -22.43 11.68
C ARG A 371 18.60 -21.65 12.98
N ASP A 372 19.16 -20.45 13.06
CA ASP A 372 19.20 -19.66 14.30
C ASP A 372 17.79 -19.24 14.75
N LEU A 373 16.87 -18.97 13.81
CA LEU A 373 15.47 -18.67 14.12
C LEU A 373 14.77 -19.89 14.73
N TYR A 374 14.94 -21.07 14.13
CA TYR A 374 14.32 -22.30 14.65
C TYR A 374 14.92 -22.75 15.96
N GLU A 375 16.24 -22.67 16.13
CA GLU A 375 16.91 -22.98 17.38
C GLU A 375 16.37 -22.10 18.52
N PHE A 376 16.23 -20.79 18.26
CA PHE A 376 15.68 -19.87 19.24
C PHE A 376 14.21 -20.14 19.56
N LEU A 377 13.38 -20.44 18.55
CA LEU A 377 11.99 -20.87 18.75
C LEU A 377 11.90 -22.15 19.57
N LEU A 378 12.73 -23.15 19.24
CA LEU A 378 12.75 -24.45 19.88
C LEU A 378 13.13 -24.32 21.37
N LEU A 379 14.15 -23.54 21.70
CA LEU A 379 14.53 -23.22 23.08
C LEU A 379 13.38 -22.52 23.83
N ASN A 380 12.70 -21.56 23.21
CA ASN A 380 11.60 -20.86 23.85
C ASN A 380 10.35 -21.74 24.05
N PHE A 381 10.04 -22.62 23.10
CA PHE A 381 8.96 -23.58 23.27
C PHE A 381 9.28 -24.63 24.33
N LEU A 382 10.55 -25.03 24.45
CA LEU A 382 11.00 -25.87 25.56
C LEU A 382 10.82 -25.16 26.90
N ARG A 383 11.26 -23.90 27.03
CA ARG A 383 11.05 -23.11 28.24
C ARG A 383 9.57 -22.99 28.61
N GLY A 384 8.72 -22.69 27.63
CA GLY A 384 7.27 -22.55 27.81
C GLY A 384 6.49 -23.86 27.94
N GLY A 385 7.11 -25.02 27.73
CA GLY A 385 6.45 -26.33 27.82
C GLY A 385 5.51 -26.64 26.63
N TYR A 386 5.69 -26.00 25.48
CA TYR A 386 4.86 -26.20 24.28
C TYR A 386 5.38 -27.36 23.42
N PHE A 387 5.37 -28.58 23.95
CA PHE A 387 6.01 -29.76 23.31
C PHE A 387 5.45 -30.12 21.94
N HIS A 388 4.18 -29.83 21.67
CA HIS A 388 3.63 -29.95 20.31
C HIS A 388 4.44 -29.11 19.31
N ARG A 389 4.70 -27.84 19.64
CA ARG A 389 5.48 -26.92 18.80
C ARG A 389 6.97 -27.29 18.75
N VAL A 390 7.52 -27.79 19.85
CA VAL A 390 8.89 -28.34 19.89
C VAL A 390 9.05 -29.45 18.85
N MET A 391 8.14 -30.42 18.83
CA MET A 391 8.19 -31.53 17.89
C MET A 391 7.97 -31.08 16.44
N GLU A 392 7.07 -30.11 16.23
CA GLU A 392 6.84 -29.48 14.92
C GLU A 392 8.12 -28.82 14.37
N VAL A 393 8.80 -27.98 15.16
CA VAL A 393 10.04 -27.30 14.75
C VAL A 393 11.17 -28.30 14.50
N ILE A 394 11.31 -29.34 15.34
CA ILE A 394 12.28 -30.42 15.11
C ILE A 394 12.02 -31.13 13.78
N GLY A 395 10.76 -31.39 13.44
CA GLY A 395 10.37 -31.97 12.15
C GLY A 395 10.85 -31.10 10.99
N LEU A 396 10.51 -29.81 11.02
CA LEU A 396 10.93 -28.84 10.00
C LEU A 396 12.45 -28.72 9.88
N MET A 397 13.18 -28.70 11.00
CA MET A 397 14.64 -28.66 10.96
C MET A 397 15.24 -29.91 10.32
N LYS A 398 14.66 -31.10 10.55
CA LYS A 398 15.10 -32.35 9.89
C LYS A 398 14.80 -32.36 8.41
N GLU A 399 13.60 -31.96 8.01
CA GLU A 399 13.17 -31.88 6.60
C GLU A 399 14.08 -30.94 5.80
N ASN A 400 14.55 -29.86 6.43
CA ASN A 400 15.48 -28.91 5.84
C ASN A 400 16.96 -29.30 5.99
N GLY A 401 17.28 -30.49 6.51
CA GLY A 401 18.67 -30.96 6.69
C GLY A 401 19.50 -30.15 7.70
N MET A 402 18.86 -29.48 8.67
CA MET A 402 19.53 -28.64 9.66
C MET A 402 20.07 -29.46 10.83
N TYR A 403 21.21 -29.04 11.37
CA TYR A 403 21.80 -29.65 12.57
C TYR A 403 20.94 -29.41 13.82
N LEU A 404 20.79 -30.46 14.64
CA LEU A 404 20.00 -30.44 15.88
C LEU A 404 20.89 -30.84 17.06
N ASP A 405 21.22 -29.89 17.93
CA ASP A 405 21.96 -30.14 19.17
C ASP A 405 21.04 -30.78 20.24
N LYS A 406 20.90 -32.11 20.17
CA LYS A 406 20.12 -32.90 21.13
C LYS A 406 20.57 -32.68 22.58
N TRP A 407 21.85 -32.46 22.82
CA TRP A 407 22.38 -32.29 24.18
C TRP A 407 21.96 -30.95 24.78
N MET A 408 22.04 -29.87 23.99
CA MET A 408 21.53 -28.57 24.39
C MET A 408 20.04 -28.63 24.74
N TYR A 409 19.21 -29.24 23.88
CA TYR A 409 17.77 -29.35 24.14
C TYR A 409 17.44 -30.25 25.34
N ARG A 410 18.22 -31.32 25.56
CA ARG A 410 18.13 -32.18 26.76
C ARG A 410 18.40 -31.37 28.02
N ARG A 411 19.47 -30.59 28.02
CA ARG A 411 19.85 -29.73 29.15
C ARG A 411 18.77 -28.70 29.47
N GLU A 412 18.23 -28.05 28.43
CA GLU A 412 17.16 -27.07 28.60
C GLU A 412 15.87 -27.70 29.15
N PHE A 413 15.48 -28.88 28.65
CA PHE A 413 14.35 -29.63 29.20
C PHE A 413 14.54 -29.98 30.68
N LEU A 414 15.70 -30.51 31.05
CA LEU A 414 16.00 -30.87 32.44
C LEU A 414 16.00 -29.65 33.37
N LYS A 415 16.31 -28.46 32.86
CA LYS A 415 16.28 -27.21 33.62
C LYS A 415 14.86 -26.77 34.01
N TYR A 416 13.89 -26.88 33.10
CA TYR A 416 12.52 -26.35 33.31
C TYR A 416 11.48 -27.44 33.62
N HIS A 417 11.68 -28.66 33.13
CA HIS A 417 10.64 -29.70 33.05
C HIS A 417 11.08 -31.07 33.58
N LYS A 418 12.08 -31.14 34.46
CA LYS A 418 12.67 -32.41 34.97
C LYS A 418 11.64 -33.45 35.42
N GLY A 419 10.57 -33.01 36.10
CA GLY A 419 9.51 -33.86 36.63
C GLY A 419 8.28 -34.03 35.73
N LEU A 420 8.25 -33.40 34.56
CA LEU A 420 7.05 -33.32 33.73
C LEU A 420 6.66 -34.70 33.18
N TYR A 421 5.45 -35.14 33.53
CA TYR A 421 4.85 -36.43 33.17
C TYR A 421 5.70 -37.68 33.48
N LEU A 422 6.56 -37.62 34.51
CA LEU A 422 7.45 -38.73 34.86
C LEU A 422 6.71 -40.01 35.29
N ARG A 423 5.53 -39.86 35.90
CA ARG A 423 4.72 -40.96 36.44
C ARG A 423 3.33 -41.06 35.80
N ILE A 424 2.98 -40.12 34.94
CA ILE A 424 1.63 -40.04 34.34
C ILE A 424 1.64 -40.86 33.05
N LYS A 425 0.73 -41.84 32.98
CA LYS A 425 0.49 -42.64 31.79
C LYS A 425 -0.54 -41.98 30.88
N VAL A 426 -0.49 -42.29 29.59
CA VAL A 426 -1.50 -41.85 28.62
C VAL A 426 -2.89 -42.35 29.03
N SER A 427 -2.97 -43.52 29.68
CA SER A 427 -4.17 -44.07 30.29
C SER A 427 -4.78 -43.19 31.39
N ASP A 428 -4.00 -42.27 31.97
CA ASP A 428 -4.43 -41.41 33.08
C ASP A 428 -4.96 -40.06 32.58
N ALA A 429 -5.01 -39.87 31.26
CA ALA A 429 -5.51 -38.64 30.62
C ALA A 429 -7.04 -38.55 30.73
N LYS A 430 -7.54 -37.36 31.09
CA LYS A 430 -8.98 -37.09 31.23
C LYS A 430 -9.66 -36.74 29.90
N ASN A 431 -8.89 -36.32 28.91
CA ASN A 431 -9.37 -35.91 27.60
C ASN A 431 -8.28 -36.04 26.53
N ASP A 432 -8.68 -36.02 25.27
CA ASP A 432 -7.80 -36.18 24.12
C ASP A 432 -6.68 -35.12 24.07
N VAL A 433 -6.97 -33.91 24.52
CA VAL A 433 -5.98 -32.82 24.59
C VAL A 433 -4.86 -33.15 25.57
N GLN A 434 -5.19 -33.74 26.73
CA GLN A 434 -4.20 -34.17 27.72
C GLN A 434 -3.41 -35.38 27.23
N THR A 435 -4.07 -36.31 26.54
CA THR A 435 -3.43 -37.46 25.86
C THR A 435 -2.34 -36.98 24.91
N GLN A 436 -2.69 -36.08 23.97
CA GLN A 436 -1.74 -35.54 22.98
C GLN A 436 -0.58 -34.79 23.65
N ARG A 437 -0.83 -34.03 24.73
CA ARG A 437 0.23 -33.33 25.48
C ARG A 437 1.23 -34.32 26.10
N ILE A 438 0.75 -35.41 26.71
CA ILE A 438 1.61 -36.45 27.29
C ILE A 438 2.43 -37.13 26.20
N GLU A 439 1.81 -37.45 25.06
CA GLU A 439 2.48 -38.07 23.91
C GLU A 439 3.60 -37.20 23.34
N HIS A 440 3.36 -35.90 23.13
CA HIS A 440 4.39 -34.98 22.64
C HIS A 440 5.59 -34.89 23.60
N VAL A 441 5.35 -34.87 24.91
CA VAL A 441 6.43 -34.87 25.91
C VAL A 441 7.22 -36.18 25.86
N ARG A 442 6.54 -37.32 25.78
CA ARG A 442 7.20 -38.64 25.66
C ARG A 442 8.02 -38.76 24.38
N HIS A 443 7.48 -38.32 23.24
CA HIS A 443 8.21 -38.29 21.98
C HIS A 443 9.47 -37.43 22.07
N PHE A 444 9.38 -36.26 22.71
CA PHE A 444 10.54 -35.42 22.93
C PHE A 444 11.57 -36.10 23.85
N ARG A 445 11.15 -36.66 25.00
CA ARG A 445 12.04 -37.36 25.96
C ARG A 445 12.78 -38.52 25.30
N LYS A 446 12.08 -39.35 24.54
CA LYS A 446 12.68 -40.42 23.72
C LYS A 446 13.67 -39.87 22.70
N TRP A 447 13.33 -38.76 22.03
CA TRP A 447 14.20 -38.15 21.02
C TRP A 447 15.53 -37.60 21.59
N VAL A 448 15.53 -37.10 22.84
CA VAL A 448 16.73 -36.66 23.56
C VAL A 448 17.39 -37.75 24.43
N GLY A 449 16.87 -38.98 24.42
CA GLY A 449 17.42 -40.13 25.14
C GLY A 449 17.26 -40.08 26.67
N LEU A 450 16.14 -39.53 27.17
CA LEU A 450 15.83 -39.42 28.60
C LEU A 450 14.95 -40.57 29.14
N ASP A 451 14.52 -41.47 28.27
CA ASP A 451 13.68 -42.63 28.60
C ASP A 451 14.46 -43.93 28.46
#